data_AF-I1XMD2-F1
#
_entry.id   AF-I1XMD2-F1
#
_cell.length_a   1.000
_cell.length_b   1.000
_cell.length_c   1.000
_cell.angle_alpha   90.00
_cell.angle_beta   90.00
_cell.angle_gamma   90.00
#
_symmetry.space_group_name_H-M   'P 1'
#
loop_
_entity.id
_entity.type
_entity.pdbx_description
1 polymer ?
#
loop_
_entity_poly.entity_id
_entity_poly.type
_entity_poly.pdbx_seq_one_letter_code
_entity_poly.pdbx_strand_id
1 'polypeptide(L)'
;MDLPRVRLPYIFILFIVLAIYFLQLSATKNPEKIGLIRDEALIFSEEEKTHISSYHQMMLDKYDIDYRVLTWKENTDIDVQAYNVFNDNDIGSQSQRQRGLLLVINTRNDEVRLEVSGSLESVFTDAFVGYIEKRQMVPFFRLGRVGDGVFATSELIRIRAEEARQGKAFDPTSIEGSFGAGARTDAKIGAGKETAFAEGKADVMAADTPEETLSRLFKAMRTRNARSDLDIYTPDTRTFMSDMVVSPAQMDNSAKRYDTCELDRVVYSEDGQRAVLLHNLKNRSCDPFTFDKGDDGKWRVNLKAIGLGLGHTFGNVWYLHYGRQKESGLHNYYFGFRDYFFRRPGGEQFEHQGFPYYRSWGLTINHVFEGSRVIEIHGEDSFAARAGLQEGDVILRWEGLEYPHNQVIGNRMAEVREDLDVDIVFRRGEEIHQLLIKAPSRPEKKDKLRWGLTVRSDGPKMPLVHYVTPGSQADKLGLKAGDFILRWNDALTPSTSYVYKLMRQAQPGDPVSVDVIRDSGKITLEGTAGKRREMAKVQ
;
A
#
# COMPACT_ATOMS: atom_id res chain seq x y z
N MET A 1 81.57 12.63 -40.88
CA MET A 1 80.58 11.83 -40.13
C MET A 1 79.36 11.72 -41.01
N ASP A 2 79.20 10.55 -41.64
CA ASP A 2 78.08 10.24 -42.54
C ASP A 2 76.77 10.12 -41.75
N LEU A 3 75.78 10.96 -42.09
CA LEU A 3 74.40 10.75 -41.66
C LEU A 3 73.77 9.72 -42.61
N PRO A 4 73.09 8.67 -42.10
CA PRO A 4 72.53 7.64 -42.95
C PRO A 4 71.35 8.19 -43.76
N ARG A 5 71.36 7.94 -45.07
CA ARG A 5 70.21 8.14 -45.96
C ARG A 5 69.06 7.24 -45.50
N VAL A 6 68.18 7.77 -44.66
CA VAL A 6 66.93 7.10 -44.31
C VAL A 6 66.08 7.01 -45.58
N ARG A 7 65.75 5.77 -45.94
CA ARG A 7 65.05 5.39 -47.17
C ARG A 7 63.66 6.05 -47.19
N LEU A 8 63.46 6.99 -48.10
CA LEU A 8 62.20 7.70 -48.39
C LEU A 8 60.93 6.80 -48.58
N PRO A 9 60.99 5.54 -49.07
CA PRO A 9 59.78 4.73 -49.21
C PRO A 9 59.15 4.30 -47.88
N TYR A 10 59.91 4.20 -46.79
CA TYR A 10 59.38 3.72 -45.50
C TYR A 10 58.54 4.76 -44.79
N ILE A 11 58.85 6.05 -44.97
CA ILE A 11 58.06 7.16 -44.42
C ILE A 11 56.71 7.25 -45.14
N PHE A 12 56.69 7.03 -46.46
CA PHE A 12 55.46 7.05 -47.26
C PHE A 12 54.55 5.85 -46.95
N ILE A 13 55.13 4.65 -46.77
CA ILE A 13 54.39 3.46 -46.35
C ILE A 13 53.84 3.63 -44.93
N LEU A 14 54.62 4.18 -43.99
CA LEU A 14 54.16 4.47 -42.64
C LEU A 14 53.01 5.48 -42.63
N PHE A 15 53.06 6.51 -43.49
CA PHE A 15 52.00 7.50 -43.63
C PHE A 15 50.71 6.91 -44.22
N ILE A 16 50.82 6.01 -45.21
CA ILE A 16 49.68 5.28 -45.77
C ILE A 16 49.07 4.33 -44.74
N VAL A 17 49.88 3.61 -43.97
CA VAL A 17 49.40 2.72 -42.90
C VAL A 17 48.71 3.53 -41.79
N LEU A 18 49.26 4.68 -41.40
CA LEU A 18 48.62 5.61 -40.44
C LEU A 18 47.33 6.22 -41.00
N ALA A 19 47.29 6.60 -42.28
CA ALA A 19 46.09 7.12 -42.92
C ALA A 19 44.98 6.06 -43.04
N ILE A 20 45.33 4.80 -43.33
CA ILE A 20 44.39 3.67 -43.33
C ILE A 20 43.91 3.38 -41.89
N TYR A 21 44.81 3.46 -40.89
CA TYR A 21 44.44 3.31 -39.48
C TYR A 21 43.47 4.43 -39.02
N PHE A 22 43.68 5.67 -39.47
CA PHE A 22 42.77 6.78 -39.21
C PHE A 22 41.44 6.68 -40.00
N LEU A 23 41.45 6.12 -41.22
CA LEU A 23 40.21 5.80 -41.94
C LEU A 23 39.41 4.68 -41.25
N GLN A 24 40.08 3.73 -40.58
CA GLN A 24 39.40 2.68 -39.79
C GLN A 24 38.92 3.18 -38.42
N LEU A 25 39.43 4.31 -37.92
CA LEU A 25 38.94 4.99 -36.71
C LEU A 25 37.72 5.87 -36.95
N SER A 26 37.31 6.08 -38.21
CA SER A 26 35.93 6.49 -38.53
C SER A 26 35.03 5.26 -38.45
N ALA A 27 34.96 4.66 -37.26
CA ALA A 27 33.85 3.79 -36.92
C ALA A 27 32.59 4.64 -37.12
N THR A 28 31.75 4.24 -38.07
CA THR A 28 30.36 4.67 -38.08
C THR A 28 29.84 4.34 -36.69
N LYS A 29 29.66 5.35 -35.84
CA LYS A 29 28.85 5.21 -34.64
C LYS A 29 27.50 4.75 -35.17
N ASN A 30 27.25 3.45 -35.09
CA ASN A 30 25.91 2.92 -35.28
C ASN A 30 25.04 3.77 -34.34
N PRO A 31 24.01 4.47 -34.84
CA PRO A 31 23.24 5.35 -33.99
C PRO A 31 22.76 4.52 -32.80
N GLU A 32 23.15 4.94 -31.60
CA GLU A 32 22.83 4.21 -30.38
C GLU A 32 21.30 4.11 -30.31
N LYS A 33 20.79 2.87 -30.30
CA LYS A 33 19.33 2.63 -30.22
C LYS A 33 18.78 3.41 -29.04
N ILE A 34 17.57 3.97 -29.19
CA ILE A 34 16.98 4.76 -28.11
C ILE A 34 16.89 3.92 -26.82
N GLY A 35 17.26 4.49 -25.67
CA GLY A 35 16.97 3.90 -24.37
C GLY A 35 15.47 3.94 -24.05
N LEU A 36 15.09 3.57 -22.82
CA LEU A 36 13.68 3.64 -22.39
C LEU A 36 13.08 5.05 -22.53
N ILE A 37 13.91 6.08 -22.38
CA ILE A 37 13.52 7.47 -22.60
C ILE A 37 14.61 8.17 -23.41
N ARG A 38 14.21 8.87 -24.47
CA ARG A 38 15.04 9.85 -25.18
C ARG A 38 14.36 11.22 -25.09
N ASP A 39 14.91 12.08 -24.25
CA ASP A 39 14.36 13.41 -23.97
C ASP A 39 15.09 14.51 -24.75
N GLU A 40 14.81 14.64 -26.06
CA GLU A 40 15.45 15.70 -26.89
C GLU A 40 14.84 17.09 -26.69
N ALA A 41 13.63 17.15 -26.13
CA ALA A 41 12.92 18.39 -25.83
C ALA A 41 13.30 18.95 -24.45
N LEU A 42 14.00 18.17 -23.61
CA LEU A 42 14.43 18.52 -22.26
C LEU A 42 13.26 18.90 -21.35
N ILE A 43 12.19 18.11 -21.41
CA ILE A 43 10.96 18.35 -20.65
C ILE A 43 10.81 17.46 -19.41
N PHE A 44 11.75 16.53 -19.19
CA PHE A 44 11.78 15.69 -18.00
C PHE A 44 12.97 16.02 -17.10
N SER A 45 12.73 16.01 -15.79
CA SER A 45 13.78 15.93 -14.78
C SER A 45 14.47 14.55 -14.78
N GLU A 46 15.66 14.46 -14.18
CA GLU A 46 16.33 13.15 -13.99
C GLU A 46 15.54 12.20 -13.09
N GLU A 47 14.81 12.73 -12.11
CA GLU A 47 13.95 11.93 -11.23
C GLU A 47 12.79 11.32 -12.00
N GLU A 48 12.07 12.13 -12.81
CA GLU A 48 11.00 11.64 -13.68
C GLU A 48 11.51 10.58 -14.66
N LYS A 49 12.67 10.84 -15.31
CA LYS A 49 13.27 9.86 -16.21
C LYS A 49 13.60 8.54 -15.53
N THR A 50 14.17 8.59 -14.34
CA THR A 50 14.50 7.41 -13.54
C THR A 50 13.24 6.65 -13.13
N HIS A 51 12.22 7.38 -12.68
CA HIS A 51 10.96 6.80 -12.21
C HIS A 51 10.19 6.12 -13.34
N ILE A 52 10.00 6.81 -14.47
CA ILE A 52 9.32 6.29 -15.66
C ILE A 52 10.09 5.09 -16.23
N SER A 53 11.42 5.20 -16.38
CA SER A 53 12.24 4.10 -16.91
C SER A 53 12.16 2.85 -16.03
N SER A 54 12.19 3.01 -14.70
CA SER A 54 12.05 1.89 -13.77
C SER A 54 10.69 1.19 -13.92
N TYR A 55 9.62 1.97 -14.10
CA TYR A 55 8.28 1.42 -14.33
C TYR A 55 8.18 0.69 -15.67
N HIS A 56 8.77 1.23 -16.73
CA HIS A 56 8.77 0.63 -18.06
C HIS A 56 9.61 -0.65 -18.10
N GLN A 57 10.70 -0.73 -17.33
CA GLN A 57 11.44 -1.97 -17.15
C GLN A 57 10.57 -3.04 -16.47
N MET A 58 9.80 -2.70 -15.44
CA MET A 58 8.85 -3.64 -14.83
C MET A 58 7.75 -4.09 -15.80
N MET A 59 7.32 -3.21 -16.73
CA MET A 59 6.39 -3.58 -17.81
C MET A 59 7.00 -4.63 -18.74
N LEU A 60 8.27 -4.46 -19.13
CA LEU A 60 9.00 -5.45 -19.91
C LEU A 60 9.10 -6.77 -19.15
N ASP A 61 9.54 -6.73 -17.90
CA ASP A 61 9.79 -7.95 -17.11
C ASP A 61 8.51 -8.74 -16.79
N LYS A 62 7.39 -8.07 -16.49
CA LYS A 62 6.15 -8.73 -16.02
C LYS A 62 5.11 -8.95 -17.11
N TYR A 63 5.07 -8.08 -18.12
CA TYR A 63 4.08 -8.11 -19.20
C TYR A 63 4.68 -8.36 -20.58
N ASP A 64 6.02 -8.44 -20.69
CA ASP A 64 6.73 -8.63 -21.95
C ASP A 64 6.38 -7.50 -22.93
N ILE A 65 6.43 -6.24 -22.46
CA ILE A 65 6.14 -5.04 -23.26
C ILE A 65 7.34 -4.08 -23.19
N ASP A 66 8.01 -3.87 -24.32
CA ASP A 66 9.07 -2.87 -24.49
C ASP A 66 8.43 -1.51 -24.77
N TYR A 67 8.28 -0.70 -23.71
CA TYR A 67 7.64 0.61 -23.78
C TYR A 67 8.66 1.74 -23.68
N ARG A 68 8.77 2.56 -24.72
CA ARG A 68 9.73 3.67 -24.79
C ARG A 68 9.06 5.02 -24.97
N VAL A 69 9.77 6.09 -24.58
CA VAL A 69 9.32 7.48 -24.70
C VAL A 69 10.33 8.28 -25.50
N LEU A 70 9.86 9.03 -26.49
CA LEU A 70 10.60 10.01 -27.26
C LEU A 70 9.95 11.38 -27.09
N THR A 71 10.74 12.38 -26.73
CA THR A 71 10.32 13.78 -26.87
C THR A 71 11.10 14.41 -28.01
N TRP A 72 10.44 15.21 -28.83
CA TRP A 72 11.04 15.83 -30.00
C TRP A 72 10.70 17.31 -30.10
N LYS A 73 11.56 18.08 -30.76
CA LYS A 73 11.45 19.54 -30.88
C LYS A 73 11.53 20.08 -32.30
N GLU A 74 11.72 19.21 -33.30
CA GLU A 74 11.71 19.64 -34.69
C GLU A 74 10.29 19.61 -35.25
N ASN A 75 10.04 20.49 -36.23
CA ASN A 75 8.76 20.54 -36.93
C ASN A 75 8.70 19.43 -37.98
N THR A 76 8.39 18.22 -37.52
CA THR A 76 8.25 17.00 -38.33
C THR A 76 6.87 16.40 -38.11
N ASP A 77 6.34 15.76 -39.14
CA ASP A 77 5.08 15.01 -39.01
C ASP A 77 5.25 13.88 -37.97
N ILE A 78 4.44 13.92 -36.91
CA ILE A 78 4.57 12.99 -35.78
C ILE A 78 4.34 11.54 -36.18
N ASP A 79 3.53 11.27 -37.21
CA ASP A 79 3.23 9.91 -37.67
C ASP A 79 4.45 9.32 -38.39
N VAL A 80 5.04 10.11 -39.29
CA VAL A 80 6.28 9.74 -40.00
C VAL A 80 7.42 9.54 -39.01
N GLN A 81 7.53 10.43 -38.03
CA GLN A 81 8.54 10.34 -37.00
C GLN A 81 8.37 9.10 -36.12
N ALA A 82 7.16 8.88 -35.59
CA ALA A 82 6.87 7.72 -34.75
C ALA A 82 7.19 6.43 -35.50
N TYR A 83 6.73 6.31 -36.75
CA TYR A 83 7.01 5.14 -37.59
C TYR A 83 8.52 4.91 -37.83
N ASN A 84 9.25 5.96 -38.22
CA ASN A 84 10.69 5.84 -38.49
C ASN A 84 11.45 5.46 -37.22
N VAL A 85 11.19 6.13 -36.10
CA VAL A 85 11.87 5.81 -34.83
C VAL A 85 11.52 4.41 -34.35
N PHE A 86 10.25 4.00 -34.50
CA PHE A 86 9.81 2.66 -34.12
C PHE A 86 10.61 1.57 -34.86
N ASN A 87 10.76 1.73 -36.18
CA ASN A 87 11.47 0.76 -37.02
C ASN A 87 13.00 0.87 -36.87
N ASP A 88 13.56 2.06 -36.98
CA ASP A 88 15.02 2.28 -36.97
C ASP A 88 15.66 1.90 -35.62
N ASN A 89 14.88 1.87 -34.54
CA ASN A 89 15.34 1.49 -33.19
C ASN A 89 14.89 0.09 -32.77
N ASP A 90 14.24 -0.67 -33.66
CA ASP A 90 13.64 -1.98 -33.41
C ASP A 90 12.82 -1.99 -32.10
N ILE A 91 11.86 -1.08 -31.96
CA ILE A 91 11.03 -1.01 -30.74
C ILE A 91 10.21 -2.30 -30.62
N GLY A 92 10.29 -2.97 -29.48
CA GLY A 92 9.77 -4.33 -29.31
C GLY A 92 10.87 -5.40 -29.31
N SER A 93 12.10 -5.08 -29.73
CA SER A 93 13.18 -6.08 -29.82
C SER A 93 13.60 -6.65 -28.46
N GLN A 94 13.35 -5.93 -27.37
CA GLN A 94 13.62 -6.44 -26.02
C GLN A 94 12.53 -7.40 -25.53
N SER A 95 11.36 -7.40 -26.18
CA SER A 95 10.28 -8.34 -25.90
C SER A 95 10.51 -9.66 -26.62
N GLN A 96 10.20 -10.76 -25.93
CA GLN A 96 10.21 -12.12 -26.49
C GLN A 96 9.17 -12.30 -27.60
N ARG A 97 8.13 -11.46 -27.61
CA ARG A 97 6.99 -11.53 -28.55
C ARG A 97 6.91 -10.32 -29.47
N GLN A 98 7.97 -9.52 -29.58
CA GLN A 98 7.98 -8.29 -30.40
C GLN A 98 6.84 -7.34 -30.02
N ARG A 99 6.60 -7.18 -28.71
CA ARG A 99 5.60 -6.29 -28.14
C ARG A 99 6.25 -4.96 -27.82
N GLY A 100 6.11 -4.01 -28.74
CA GLY A 100 6.64 -2.66 -28.63
C GLY A 100 5.55 -1.60 -28.49
N LEU A 101 5.84 -0.59 -27.67
CA LEU A 101 5.08 0.66 -27.54
C LEU A 101 6.06 1.84 -27.64
N LEU A 102 5.71 2.89 -28.39
CA LEU A 102 6.49 4.13 -28.46
C LEU A 102 5.59 5.34 -28.25
N LEU A 103 5.77 6.04 -27.14
CA LEU A 103 5.14 7.34 -26.91
C LEU A 103 6.02 8.43 -27.51
N VAL A 104 5.48 9.20 -28.45
CA VAL A 104 6.13 10.37 -29.03
C VAL A 104 5.41 11.63 -28.59
N ILE A 105 6.16 12.59 -28.04
CA ILE A 105 5.66 13.92 -27.66
C ILE A 105 6.45 14.96 -28.46
N ASN A 106 5.78 15.65 -29.38
CA ASN A 106 6.38 16.73 -30.15
C ASN A 106 6.01 18.08 -29.52
N THR A 107 6.97 18.73 -28.85
CA THR A 107 6.74 20.01 -28.18
C THR A 107 6.68 21.20 -29.14
N ARG A 108 7.16 21.03 -30.37
CA ARG A 108 7.14 22.09 -31.40
C ARG A 108 5.80 22.16 -32.11
N ASN A 109 5.20 21.00 -32.40
CA ASN A 109 3.90 20.90 -33.04
C ASN A 109 2.75 20.81 -32.04
N ASP A 110 3.08 20.64 -30.75
CA ASP A 110 2.11 20.42 -29.66
C ASP A 110 1.24 19.17 -29.91
N GLU A 111 1.89 18.06 -30.23
CA GLU A 111 1.25 16.78 -30.59
C GLU A 111 1.75 15.64 -29.70
N VAL A 112 0.88 14.67 -29.42
CA VAL A 112 1.23 13.41 -28.74
C VAL A 112 0.70 12.22 -29.53
N ARG A 113 1.48 11.14 -29.59
CA ARG A 113 1.11 9.89 -30.25
C ARG A 113 1.67 8.67 -29.52
N LEU A 114 0.85 7.65 -29.27
CA LEU A 114 1.32 6.33 -28.86
C LEU A 114 1.26 5.35 -30.03
N GLU A 115 2.43 4.94 -30.52
CA GLU A 115 2.57 3.92 -31.56
C GLU A 115 2.60 2.52 -30.93
N VAL A 116 1.89 1.58 -31.55
CA VAL A 116 1.65 0.23 -31.02
C VAL A 116 2.09 -0.81 -32.04
N SER A 117 2.93 -1.77 -31.63
CA SER A 117 3.28 -2.91 -32.49
C SER A 117 2.05 -3.78 -32.84
N GLY A 118 2.08 -4.42 -34.01
CA GLY A 118 1.00 -5.33 -34.44
C GLY A 118 0.67 -6.47 -33.45
N SER A 119 1.64 -6.93 -32.66
CA SER A 119 1.44 -7.96 -31.63
C SER A 119 0.59 -7.48 -30.43
N LEU A 120 0.41 -6.16 -30.29
CA LEU A 120 -0.31 -5.50 -29.21
C LEU A 120 -1.58 -4.78 -29.66
N GLU A 121 -1.88 -4.68 -30.97
CA GLU A 121 -3.07 -3.95 -31.48
C GLU A 121 -4.39 -4.45 -30.88
N SER A 122 -4.54 -5.76 -30.69
CA SER A 122 -5.75 -6.34 -30.05
C SER A 122 -5.88 -5.98 -28.56
N VAL A 123 -4.78 -5.57 -27.93
CA VAL A 123 -4.73 -5.14 -26.53
C VAL A 123 -4.93 -3.64 -26.45
N PHE A 124 -4.09 -2.87 -27.14
CA PHE A 124 -4.11 -1.41 -27.18
C PHE A 124 -4.65 -0.93 -28.53
N THR A 125 -5.96 -1.14 -28.72
CA THR A 125 -6.68 -0.72 -29.93
C THR A 125 -6.61 0.79 -30.14
N ASP A 126 -6.81 1.28 -31.36
CA ASP A 126 -6.90 2.71 -31.67
C ASP A 126 -7.86 3.48 -30.74
N ALA A 127 -8.99 2.86 -30.38
CA ALA A 127 -9.95 3.48 -29.48
C ALA A 127 -9.38 3.65 -28.05
N PHE A 128 -8.55 2.72 -27.59
CA PHE A 128 -7.87 2.81 -26.30
C PHE A 128 -6.74 3.86 -26.35
N VAL A 129 -5.96 3.88 -27.44
CA VAL A 129 -4.90 4.86 -27.66
C VAL A 129 -5.46 6.29 -27.67
N GLY A 130 -6.47 6.55 -28.51
CA GLY A 130 -7.12 7.87 -28.55
C GLY A 130 -7.79 8.24 -27.22
N TYR A 131 -8.28 7.25 -26.46
CA TYR A 131 -8.80 7.46 -25.11
C TYR A 131 -7.71 7.92 -24.14
N ILE A 132 -6.58 7.22 -24.02
CA ILE A 132 -5.52 7.62 -23.09
C ILE A 132 -4.83 8.92 -23.52
N GLU A 133 -4.60 9.17 -24.81
CA GLU A 133 -4.03 10.44 -25.26
C GLU A 133 -4.91 11.62 -24.83
N LYS A 134 -6.22 11.56 -25.15
CA LYS A 134 -7.15 12.67 -24.92
C LYS A 134 -7.62 12.79 -23.47
N ARG A 135 -7.84 11.67 -22.79
CA ARG A 135 -8.48 11.62 -21.46
C ARG A 135 -7.52 11.33 -20.33
N GLN A 136 -6.29 10.88 -20.62
CA GLN A 136 -5.25 10.68 -19.62
C GLN A 136 -4.12 11.69 -19.77
N MET A 137 -3.45 11.75 -20.92
CA MET A 137 -2.23 12.55 -21.09
C MET A 137 -2.50 14.06 -21.13
N VAL A 138 -3.39 14.50 -22.03
CA VAL A 138 -3.69 15.92 -22.27
C VAL A 138 -4.05 16.69 -20.98
N PRO A 139 -4.90 16.19 -20.07
CA PRO A 139 -5.19 16.89 -18.80
C PRO A 139 -3.94 17.25 -17.97
N PHE A 140 -2.92 16.40 -17.94
CA PHE A 140 -1.66 16.69 -17.25
C PHE A 140 -0.78 17.64 -18.07
N PHE A 141 -0.68 17.42 -19.38
CA PHE A 141 0.18 18.20 -20.28
C PHE A 141 -0.25 19.67 -20.33
N ARG A 142 -1.55 19.94 -20.31
CA ARG A 142 -2.13 21.28 -20.17
C ARG A 142 -1.60 22.08 -18.99
N LEU A 143 -1.23 21.40 -17.91
CA LEU A 143 -0.69 22.00 -16.70
C LEU A 143 0.84 21.99 -16.65
N GLY A 144 1.51 21.61 -17.75
CA GLY A 144 2.96 21.47 -17.84
C GLY A 144 3.50 20.24 -17.11
N ARG A 145 2.64 19.37 -16.57
CA ARG A 145 3.00 18.18 -15.79
C ARG A 145 3.23 16.97 -16.69
N VAL A 146 4.16 17.10 -17.64
CA VAL A 146 4.34 16.08 -18.70
C VAL A 146 4.85 14.75 -18.16
N GLY A 147 5.84 14.74 -17.25
CA GLY A 147 6.32 13.52 -16.60
C GLY A 147 5.24 12.78 -15.84
N ASP A 148 4.46 13.49 -15.02
CA ASP A 148 3.31 12.93 -14.30
C ASP A 148 2.28 12.31 -15.25
N GLY A 149 1.98 12.99 -16.36
CA GLY A 149 1.04 12.51 -17.38
C GLY A 149 1.52 11.23 -18.06
N VAL A 150 2.82 11.14 -18.39
CA VAL A 150 3.42 9.92 -18.95
C VAL A 150 3.35 8.78 -17.95
N PHE A 151 3.79 9.01 -16.71
CA PHE A 151 3.78 7.98 -15.67
C PHE A 151 2.37 7.46 -15.37
N ALA A 152 1.41 8.36 -15.16
CA ALA A 152 0.02 7.98 -14.89
C ALA A 152 -0.63 7.26 -16.10
N THR A 153 -0.16 7.53 -17.32
CA THR A 153 -0.57 6.76 -18.50
C THR A 153 0.03 5.36 -18.52
N SER A 154 1.29 5.21 -18.13
CA SER A 154 1.93 3.90 -17.98
C SER A 154 1.16 3.00 -17.00
N GLU A 155 0.58 3.57 -15.95
CA GLU A 155 -0.31 2.84 -15.04
C GLU A 155 -1.58 2.32 -15.71
N LEU A 156 -2.24 3.14 -16.55
CA LEU A 156 -3.43 2.70 -17.30
C LEU A 156 -3.09 1.65 -18.37
N ILE A 157 -1.93 1.77 -19.03
CA ILE A 157 -1.43 0.76 -19.97
C ILE A 157 -1.21 -0.57 -19.25
N ARG A 158 -0.61 -0.56 -18.05
CA ARG A 158 -0.45 -1.75 -17.22
C ARG A 158 -1.80 -2.38 -16.85
N ILE A 159 -2.76 -1.57 -16.40
CA ILE A 159 -4.13 -2.04 -16.06
C ILE A 159 -4.76 -2.72 -17.28
N ARG A 160 -4.67 -2.10 -18.46
CA ARG A 160 -5.21 -2.66 -19.70
C ARG A 160 -4.50 -3.97 -20.10
N ALA A 161 -3.19 -4.05 -19.95
CA ALA A 161 -2.42 -5.27 -20.20
C ALA A 161 -2.85 -6.43 -19.28
N GLU A 162 -3.10 -6.13 -18.00
CA GLU A 162 -3.62 -7.10 -17.03
C GLU A 162 -5.04 -7.57 -17.39
N GLU A 163 -5.94 -6.66 -17.75
CA GLU A 163 -7.29 -7.00 -18.22
C GLU A 163 -7.24 -7.91 -19.46
N ALA A 164 -6.35 -7.63 -20.42
CA ALA A 164 -6.18 -8.45 -21.61
C ALA A 164 -5.67 -9.86 -21.28
N ARG A 165 -4.74 -10.00 -20.33
CA ARG A 165 -4.30 -11.33 -19.82
C ARG A 165 -5.44 -12.12 -19.17
N GLN A 166 -6.42 -11.42 -18.61
CA GLN A 166 -7.64 -12.01 -18.05
C GLN A 166 -8.72 -12.25 -19.13
N GLY A 167 -8.41 -12.05 -20.42
CA GLY A 167 -9.34 -12.26 -21.53
C GLY A 167 -10.39 -11.17 -21.71
N LYS A 168 -10.23 -10.01 -21.05
CA LYS A 168 -11.17 -8.89 -21.16
C LYS A 168 -10.79 -7.99 -22.33
N ALA A 169 -11.75 -7.74 -23.22
CA ALA A 169 -11.60 -6.75 -24.29
C ALA A 169 -11.77 -5.31 -23.74
N PHE A 170 -11.18 -4.35 -24.45
CA PHE A 170 -11.49 -2.93 -24.21
C PHE A 170 -12.86 -2.61 -24.82
N ASP A 171 -13.75 -2.02 -24.03
CA ASP A 171 -15.08 -1.59 -24.50
C ASP A 171 -15.16 -0.06 -24.61
N PRO A 172 -14.95 0.51 -25.81
CA PRO A 172 -15.02 1.94 -26.02
C PRO A 172 -16.45 2.49 -25.88
N THR A 173 -17.49 1.66 -25.97
CA THR A 173 -18.89 2.11 -25.92
C THR A 173 -19.33 2.55 -24.52
N SER A 174 -18.66 2.03 -23.50
CA SER A 174 -18.84 2.44 -22.10
C SER A 174 -18.28 3.83 -21.77
N ILE A 175 -17.57 4.47 -22.71
CA ILE A 175 -16.85 5.72 -22.50
C ILE A 175 -17.43 6.81 -23.41
N GLU A 176 -17.96 7.88 -22.83
CA GLU A 176 -18.48 9.00 -23.62
C GLU A 176 -17.37 9.70 -24.43
N GLY A 177 -17.54 9.72 -25.76
CA GLY A 177 -16.73 10.47 -26.73
C GLY A 177 -16.36 9.64 -27.96
N SER A 178 -16.18 10.31 -29.10
CA SER A 178 -15.50 9.69 -30.26
C SER A 178 -14.01 9.92 -30.10
N PHE A 179 -13.23 8.85 -30.00
CA PHE A 179 -11.79 8.95 -29.79
C PHE A 179 -10.99 9.07 -31.08
N GLY A 180 -11.66 8.97 -32.25
CA GLY A 180 -11.06 9.16 -33.58
C GLY A 180 -9.94 8.15 -33.85
N ALA A 181 -10.27 7.02 -34.49
CA ALA A 181 -9.28 6.00 -34.83
C ALA A 181 -8.16 6.61 -35.69
N GLY A 182 -6.97 6.79 -35.10
CA GLY A 182 -5.78 7.31 -35.77
C GLY A 182 -5.74 8.83 -36.01
N ALA A 183 -6.66 9.61 -35.44
CA ALA A 183 -6.58 11.08 -35.53
C ALA A 183 -5.48 11.61 -34.59
N ARG A 184 -4.64 12.53 -35.08
CA ARG A 184 -3.62 13.21 -34.28
C ARG A 184 -4.25 13.90 -33.06
N THR A 185 -3.56 13.85 -31.93
CA THR A 185 -4.00 14.46 -30.69
C THR A 185 -3.12 15.66 -30.34
N ASP A 186 -3.75 16.84 -30.21
CA ASP A 186 -3.09 18.03 -29.67
C ASP A 186 -2.70 17.77 -28.20
N ALA A 187 -1.40 17.84 -27.89
CA ALA A 187 -0.86 17.66 -26.56
C ALA A 187 -1.25 18.79 -25.60
N LYS A 188 -1.48 20.00 -26.13
CA LYS A 188 -1.92 21.20 -25.40
C LYS A 188 -0.98 21.57 -24.25
N ILE A 189 0.33 21.40 -24.42
CA ILE A 189 1.32 21.56 -23.36
C ILE A 189 1.30 23.00 -22.84
N GLY A 190 1.06 23.16 -21.54
CA GLY A 190 1.00 24.48 -20.89
C GLY A 190 -0.21 25.34 -21.25
N ALA A 191 -1.24 24.78 -21.90
CA ALA A 191 -2.44 25.52 -22.29
C ALA A 191 -3.39 25.89 -21.13
N GLY A 192 -3.02 25.59 -19.88
CA GLY A 192 -3.78 25.93 -18.67
C GLY A 192 -4.86 24.90 -18.29
N LYS A 193 -5.38 24.99 -17.06
CA LYS A 193 -6.33 24.02 -16.50
C LYS A 193 -7.56 23.85 -17.40
N GLU A 194 -7.94 22.61 -17.68
CA GLU A 194 -9.23 22.32 -18.32
C GLU A 194 -10.33 22.35 -17.26
N THR A 195 -11.29 23.25 -17.43
CA THR A 195 -12.36 23.45 -16.46
C THR A 195 -13.64 22.72 -16.83
N ALA A 196 -13.77 22.16 -18.04
CA ALA A 196 -14.99 21.50 -18.53
C ALA A 196 -15.49 20.33 -17.64
N PHE A 197 -14.61 19.70 -16.87
CA PHE A 197 -14.96 18.62 -15.94
C PHE A 197 -15.29 19.10 -14.52
N ALA A 198 -15.12 20.39 -14.24
CA ALA A 198 -15.43 21.02 -12.95
C ALA A 198 -16.54 22.07 -13.06
N GLU A 199 -16.55 22.87 -14.12
CA GLU A 199 -17.55 23.92 -14.38
C GLU A 199 -18.93 23.32 -14.63
N GLY A 200 -19.95 23.95 -14.04
CA GLY A 200 -21.35 23.53 -14.17
C GLY A 200 -21.71 22.20 -13.50
N LYS A 201 -20.74 21.51 -12.86
CA LYS A 201 -21.02 20.28 -12.11
C LYS A 201 -21.68 20.59 -10.77
N ALA A 202 -22.78 19.90 -10.49
CA ALA A 202 -23.47 19.99 -9.21
C ALA A 202 -22.54 19.60 -8.05
N ASP A 203 -22.82 20.17 -6.88
CA ASP A 203 -22.16 19.74 -5.65
C ASP A 203 -22.56 18.29 -5.31
N VAL A 204 -21.71 17.62 -4.55
CA VAL A 204 -21.92 16.26 -4.07
C VAL A 204 -21.91 16.31 -2.55
N MET A 205 -23.10 16.20 -1.97
CA MET A 205 -23.29 16.36 -0.52
C MET A 205 -22.71 15.19 0.26
N ALA A 206 -22.14 15.49 1.43
CA ALA A 206 -21.81 14.50 2.45
C ALA A 206 -23.04 13.68 2.88
N ALA A 207 -22.82 12.49 3.43
CA ALA A 207 -23.90 11.55 3.74
C ALA A 207 -23.92 11.13 5.21
N ASP A 208 -24.99 10.43 5.61
CA ASP A 208 -25.18 9.95 6.98
C ASP A 208 -24.31 8.73 7.32
N THR A 209 -23.73 8.05 6.32
CA THR A 209 -22.84 6.90 6.51
C THR A 209 -21.62 6.94 5.59
N PRO A 210 -20.47 6.38 6.00
CA PRO A 210 -19.28 6.24 5.15
C PRO A 210 -19.56 5.53 3.83
N GLU A 211 -20.42 4.51 3.82
CA GLU A 211 -20.78 3.72 2.64
C GLU A 211 -21.52 4.57 1.60
N GLU A 212 -22.50 5.38 2.04
CA GLU A 212 -23.24 6.27 1.14
C GLU A 212 -22.34 7.41 0.64
N THR A 213 -21.46 7.95 1.48
CA THR A 213 -20.41 8.90 1.06
C THR A 213 -19.53 8.28 -0.01
N LEU A 214 -19.09 7.02 0.14
CA LEU A 214 -18.26 6.36 -0.87
C LEU A 214 -19.03 6.12 -2.18
N SER A 215 -20.29 5.69 -2.10
CA SER A 215 -21.18 5.52 -3.26
C SER A 215 -21.30 6.82 -4.07
N ARG A 216 -21.51 7.95 -3.37
CA ARG A 216 -21.59 9.28 -3.97
C ARG A 216 -20.27 9.73 -4.60
N LEU A 217 -19.12 9.43 -3.98
CA LEU A 217 -17.80 9.69 -4.55
C LEU A 217 -17.66 9.02 -5.92
N PHE A 218 -17.95 7.72 -6.00
CA PHE A 218 -17.82 7.00 -7.27
C PHE A 218 -18.90 7.37 -8.29
N LYS A 219 -20.08 7.81 -7.85
CA LYS A 219 -21.07 8.43 -8.75
C LYS A 219 -20.51 9.74 -9.34
N ALA A 220 -19.86 10.57 -8.53
CA ALA A 220 -19.21 11.80 -8.99
C ALA A 220 -18.13 11.50 -10.04
N MET A 221 -17.28 10.48 -9.79
CA MET A 221 -16.27 10.02 -10.74
C MET A 221 -16.88 9.55 -12.07
N ARG A 222 -17.96 8.74 -12.05
CA ARG A 222 -18.66 8.31 -13.29
C ARG A 222 -19.22 9.48 -14.10
N THR A 223 -19.64 10.56 -13.43
CA THR A 223 -20.09 11.79 -14.10
C THR A 223 -18.96 12.77 -14.41
N ARG A 224 -17.70 12.34 -14.21
CA ARG A 224 -16.47 13.11 -14.39
C ARG A 224 -16.53 14.47 -13.69
N ASN A 225 -17.01 14.48 -12.45
CA ASN A 225 -17.01 15.67 -11.62
C ASN A 225 -15.65 15.79 -10.90
N ALA A 226 -14.75 16.57 -11.49
CA ALA A 226 -13.38 16.77 -11.00
C ALA A 226 -13.24 17.94 -10.02
N ARG A 227 -14.35 18.50 -9.52
CA ARG A 227 -14.34 19.57 -8.52
C ARG A 227 -13.62 19.09 -7.26
N SER A 228 -12.64 19.88 -6.79
CA SER A 228 -11.91 19.61 -5.55
C SER A 228 -12.61 20.19 -4.32
N ASP A 229 -13.63 21.03 -4.51
CA ASP A 229 -14.33 21.78 -3.45
C ASP A 229 -15.64 21.15 -2.99
N LEU A 230 -15.95 19.91 -3.43
CA LEU A 230 -17.20 19.22 -3.14
C LEU A 230 -17.44 19.04 -1.64
N ASP A 231 -18.71 19.13 -1.20
CA ASP A 231 -19.06 18.95 0.21
C ASP A 231 -18.67 17.58 0.78
N ILE A 232 -18.66 16.56 -0.08
CA ILE A 232 -18.25 15.19 0.24
C ILE A 232 -16.82 15.06 0.78
N TYR A 233 -15.96 16.04 0.52
CA TYR A 233 -14.55 16.04 0.91
C TYR A 233 -14.33 16.75 2.25
N THR A 234 -13.45 16.16 3.07
CA THR A 234 -12.91 16.84 4.26
C THR A 234 -12.13 18.10 3.86
N PRO A 235 -11.98 19.11 4.74
CA PRO A 235 -11.17 20.30 4.45
C PRO A 235 -9.76 19.95 3.96
N ASP A 236 -9.12 18.99 4.63
CA ASP A 236 -7.81 18.44 4.25
C ASP A 236 -7.79 17.85 2.84
N THR A 237 -8.87 17.16 2.44
CA THR A 237 -9.01 16.62 1.10
C THR A 237 -9.20 17.72 0.06
N ARG A 238 -9.97 18.77 0.37
CA ARG A 238 -10.17 19.88 -0.58
C ARG A 238 -8.86 20.60 -0.88
N THR A 239 -8.05 20.84 0.15
CA THR A 239 -6.70 21.40 0.01
C THR A 239 -5.80 20.44 -0.75
N PHE A 240 -5.77 19.16 -0.38
CA PHE A 240 -4.95 18.16 -1.07
C PHE A 240 -5.30 18.05 -2.56
N MET A 241 -6.59 18.11 -2.91
CA MET A 241 -7.06 17.97 -4.28
C MET A 241 -6.94 19.24 -5.13
N SER A 242 -6.75 20.43 -4.54
CA SER A 242 -6.69 21.67 -5.32
C SER A 242 -5.54 21.67 -6.34
N ASP A 243 -4.45 21.00 -5.98
CA ASP A 243 -3.19 20.96 -6.73
C ASP A 243 -3.02 19.66 -7.52
N MET A 244 -3.94 18.71 -7.35
CA MET A 244 -3.92 17.45 -8.07
C MET A 244 -4.59 17.55 -9.44
N VAL A 245 -4.03 16.80 -10.39
CA VAL A 245 -4.66 16.55 -11.68
C VAL A 245 -5.33 15.18 -11.59
N VAL A 246 -6.66 15.18 -11.66
CA VAL A 246 -7.45 13.95 -11.78
C VAL A 246 -8.02 13.92 -13.19
N SER A 247 -7.48 13.05 -14.03
CA SER A 247 -7.90 12.95 -15.42
C SER A 247 -9.28 12.26 -15.53
N PRO A 248 -10.05 12.53 -16.59
CA PRO A 248 -11.25 11.76 -16.89
C PRO A 248 -10.98 10.26 -16.97
N ALA A 249 -9.85 9.85 -17.54
CA ALA A 249 -9.52 8.44 -17.65
C ALA A 249 -9.23 7.79 -16.28
N GLN A 250 -8.62 8.51 -15.34
CA GLN A 250 -8.44 8.04 -13.97
C GLN A 250 -9.78 7.88 -13.26
N MET A 251 -10.72 8.82 -13.43
CA MET A 251 -12.06 8.73 -12.84
C MET A 251 -12.83 7.53 -13.39
N ASP A 252 -12.86 7.36 -14.71
CA ASP A 252 -13.54 6.25 -15.39
C ASP A 252 -12.97 4.89 -14.91
N ASN A 253 -11.64 4.73 -14.89
CA ASN A 253 -10.99 3.50 -14.45
C ASN A 253 -11.17 3.23 -12.94
N SER A 254 -11.15 4.28 -12.11
CA SER A 254 -11.35 4.14 -10.66
C SER A 254 -12.77 3.71 -10.33
N ALA A 255 -13.77 4.30 -11.00
CA ALA A 255 -15.16 3.92 -10.86
C ALA A 255 -15.45 2.50 -11.37
N LYS A 256 -14.92 2.14 -12.55
CA LYS A 256 -15.02 0.77 -13.10
C LYS A 256 -14.41 -0.26 -12.16
N ARG A 257 -13.25 0.03 -11.56
CA ARG A 257 -12.62 -0.85 -10.56
C ARG A 257 -13.53 -1.03 -9.36
N TYR A 258 -14.11 0.07 -8.87
CA TYR A 258 -15.01 0.04 -7.71
C TYR A 258 -16.27 -0.81 -7.92
N ASP A 259 -16.81 -0.89 -9.15
CA ASP A 259 -17.95 -1.76 -9.46
C ASP A 259 -17.71 -3.25 -9.14
N THR A 260 -16.44 -3.65 -9.05
CA THR A 260 -16.04 -5.03 -8.72
C THR A 260 -15.56 -5.19 -7.27
N CYS A 261 -15.56 -4.12 -6.48
CA CYS A 261 -15.05 -4.14 -5.11
C CYS A 261 -16.13 -4.61 -4.12
N GLU A 262 -15.84 -5.70 -3.42
CA GLU A 262 -16.69 -6.19 -2.32
C GLU A 262 -16.31 -5.51 -1.01
N LEU A 263 -17.30 -4.88 -0.35
CA LEU A 263 -17.17 -4.36 1.00
C LEU A 263 -16.98 -5.52 2.00
N ASP A 264 -15.92 -5.46 2.81
CA ASP A 264 -15.69 -6.39 3.93
C ASP A 264 -16.38 -5.85 5.19
N ARG A 265 -15.98 -4.65 5.63
CA ARG A 265 -16.55 -3.99 6.81
C ARG A 265 -16.21 -2.50 6.87
N VAL A 266 -16.94 -1.77 7.70
CA VAL A 266 -16.57 -0.44 8.18
C VAL A 266 -16.14 -0.54 9.64
N VAL A 267 -15.00 0.05 9.97
CA VAL A 267 -14.50 0.15 11.34
C VAL A 267 -14.60 1.61 11.76
N TYR A 268 -15.19 1.88 12.91
CA TYR A 268 -15.30 3.23 13.48
C TYR A 268 -14.25 3.40 14.59
N SER A 269 -13.77 4.63 14.76
CA SER A 269 -13.01 5.02 15.94
C SER A 269 -13.90 4.94 17.19
N GLU A 270 -13.28 4.87 18.36
CA GLU A 270 -13.99 4.70 19.63
C GLU A 270 -14.86 5.92 19.99
N ASP A 271 -14.44 7.11 19.58
CA ASP A 271 -15.18 8.37 19.72
C ASP A 271 -16.26 8.59 18.63
N GLY A 272 -16.34 7.67 17.65
CA GLY A 272 -17.27 7.73 16.53
C GLY A 272 -17.03 8.89 15.53
N GLN A 273 -15.88 9.56 15.58
CA GLN A 273 -15.57 10.71 14.70
C GLN A 273 -14.84 10.31 13.41
N ARG A 274 -14.25 9.11 13.36
CA ARG A 274 -13.48 8.62 12.21
C ARG A 274 -13.97 7.23 11.80
N ALA A 275 -13.84 6.91 10.52
CA ALA A 275 -14.15 5.59 10.00
C ALA A 275 -13.16 5.13 8.93
N VAL A 276 -12.99 3.82 8.83
CA VAL A 276 -12.24 3.15 7.76
C VAL A 276 -13.14 2.11 7.12
N LEU A 277 -13.43 2.31 5.84
CA LEU A 277 -14.13 1.34 5.01
C LEU A 277 -13.12 0.43 4.33
N LEU A 278 -13.23 -0.87 4.60
CA LEU A 278 -12.34 -1.91 4.10
C LEU A 278 -13.07 -2.77 3.07
N HIS A 279 -12.44 -2.95 1.92
CA HIS A 279 -12.82 -3.95 0.94
C HIS A 279 -12.17 -5.31 1.25
N ASN A 280 -12.47 -6.32 0.42
CA ASN A 280 -11.87 -7.64 0.52
C ASN A 280 -10.33 -7.60 0.69
N LEU A 281 -9.87 -7.90 1.91
CA LEU A 281 -8.46 -7.82 2.27
C LEU A 281 -7.63 -9.02 1.79
N LYS A 282 -8.22 -10.03 1.13
CA LYS A 282 -7.46 -11.22 0.70
C LYS A 282 -6.49 -10.89 -0.45
N ASN A 283 -6.92 -10.08 -1.41
CA ASN A 283 -6.12 -9.70 -2.58
C ASN A 283 -5.67 -8.23 -2.56
N ARG A 284 -6.34 -7.36 -1.78
CA ARG A 284 -6.00 -5.93 -1.64
C ARG A 284 -5.91 -5.19 -2.98
N SER A 285 -6.80 -5.53 -3.93
CA SER A 285 -6.91 -4.85 -5.22
C SER A 285 -7.75 -3.56 -5.16
N CYS A 286 -8.58 -3.45 -4.13
CA CYS A 286 -9.43 -2.29 -3.84
C CYS A 286 -8.90 -1.59 -2.60
N ASP A 287 -8.69 -0.28 -2.73
CA ASP A 287 -8.14 0.55 -1.67
C ASP A 287 -9.12 0.65 -0.49
N PRO A 288 -8.62 0.79 0.75
CA PRO A 288 -9.45 1.23 1.85
C PRO A 288 -9.79 2.72 1.68
N PHE A 289 -10.88 3.16 2.29
CA PHE A 289 -11.26 4.57 2.33
C PHE A 289 -11.39 5.05 3.76
N THR A 290 -10.90 6.26 4.03
CA THR A 290 -10.91 6.92 5.33
C THR A 290 -11.90 8.06 5.36
N PHE A 291 -12.57 8.27 6.49
CA PHE A 291 -13.64 9.25 6.61
C PHE A 291 -13.58 9.98 7.95
N ASP A 292 -13.97 11.25 7.93
CA ASP A 292 -14.16 12.08 9.12
C ASP A 292 -15.63 12.51 9.21
N LYS A 293 -16.17 12.52 10.41
CA LYS A 293 -17.50 13.03 10.70
C LYS A 293 -17.40 14.53 10.98
N GLY A 294 -18.19 15.33 10.27
CA GLY A 294 -18.29 16.77 10.52
C GLY A 294 -19.19 17.09 11.71
N ASP A 295 -19.14 18.35 12.16
CA ASP A 295 -20.00 18.88 13.24
C ASP A 295 -21.50 18.80 12.90
N ASP A 296 -21.83 18.75 11.60
CA ASP A 296 -23.18 18.51 11.07
C ASP A 296 -23.61 17.04 11.14
N GLY A 297 -22.76 16.17 11.69
CA GLY A 297 -22.98 14.74 11.82
C GLY A 297 -22.80 13.95 10.52
N LYS A 298 -22.39 14.60 9.41
CA LYS A 298 -22.23 13.97 8.10
C LYS A 298 -20.80 13.46 7.89
N TRP A 299 -20.68 12.33 7.20
CA TRP A 299 -19.41 11.70 6.87
C TRP A 299 -18.83 12.25 5.57
N ARG A 300 -17.57 12.67 5.63
CA ARG A 300 -16.79 13.17 4.50
C ARG A 300 -15.59 12.27 4.26
N VAL A 301 -15.26 12.03 3.00
CA VAL A 301 -14.12 11.19 2.64
C VAL A 301 -12.81 11.97 2.79
N ASN A 302 -11.83 11.36 3.45
CA ASN A 302 -10.48 11.87 3.60
C ASN A 302 -9.56 11.18 2.58
N LEU A 303 -9.42 11.76 1.38
CA LEU A 303 -8.56 11.19 0.34
C LEU A 303 -7.07 11.50 0.54
N LYS A 304 -6.73 12.56 1.29
CA LYS A 304 -5.34 12.90 1.62
C LYS A 304 -4.66 11.76 2.39
N ALA A 305 -5.34 11.22 3.39
CA ALA A 305 -4.83 10.12 4.20
C ALA A 305 -4.42 8.92 3.36
N ILE A 306 -5.30 8.46 2.46
CA ILE A 306 -5.00 7.31 1.61
C ILE A 306 -4.10 7.66 0.42
N GLY A 307 -4.22 8.85 -0.17
CA GLY A 307 -3.44 9.27 -1.34
C GLY A 307 -1.94 9.42 -1.05
N LEU A 308 -1.58 9.88 0.14
CA LEU A 308 -0.18 9.99 0.57
C LEU A 308 0.29 8.80 1.42
N GLY A 309 -0.64 8.21 2.18
CA GLY A 309 -0.34 7.18 3.16
C GLY A 309 -0.41 5.74 2.64
N LEU A 310 -1.03 5.48 1.49
CA LEU A 310 -0.93 4.20 0.81
C LEU A 310 0.21 4.21 -0.22
N GLY A 311 0.81 3.05 -0.41
CA GLY A 311 1.61 2.74 -1.60
C GLY A 311 1.00 1.55 -2.30
N HIS A 312 1.34 1.36 -3.57
CA HIS A 312 0.85 0.26 -4.39
C HIS A 312 2.03 -0.50 -4.97
N THR A 313 1.98 -1.82 -4.92
CA THR A 313 2.93 -2.61 -5.71
C THR A 313 2.62 -2.45 -7.20
N PHE A 314 3.56 -2.84 -8.06
CA PHE A 314 3.33 -2.89 -9.50
C PHE A 314 2.10 -3.74 -9.89
N GLY A 315 1.77 -4.78 -9.11
CA GLY A 315 0.56 -5.59 -9.28
C GLY A 315 -0.73 -4.96 -8.74
N ASN A 316 -0.71 -3.67 -8.38
CA ASN A 316 -1.81 -2.94 -7.75
C ASN A 316 -2.29 -3.53 -6.41
N VAL A 317 -1.34 -4.02 -5.60
CA VAL A 317 -1.63 -4.46 -4.23
C VAL A 317 -1.27 -3.31 -3.29
N TRP A 318 -2.26 -2.73 -2.62
CA TRP A 318 -2.00 -1.60 -1.72
C TRP A 318 -1.33 -2.04 -0.42
N TYR A 319 -0.51 -1.16 0.15
CA TYR A 319 0.14 -1.29 1.45
C TYR A 319 0.22 0.08 2.15
N LEU A 320 0.47 0.08 3.47
CA LEU A 320 0.69 1.33 4.21
C LEU A 320 2.12 1.84 3.99
N HIS A 321 2.27 3.06 3.50
CA HIS A 321 3.55 3.70 3.20
C HIS A 321 4.07 4.49 4.42
N TYR A 322 4.92 3.88 5.25
CA TYR A 322 5.30 4.45 6.56
C TYR A 322 6.08 5.76 6.50
N GLY A 323 6.87 5.98 5.44
CA GLY A 323 7.72 7.17 5.32
C GLY A 323 6.96 8.50 5.23
N ARG A 324 5.63 8.48 4.99
CA ARG A 324 4.79 9.67 4.81
C ARG A 324 3.61 9.76 5.78
N GLN A 325 3.61 8.98 6.86
CA GLN A 325 2.41 8.83 7.71
C GLN A 325 2.03 10.09 8.49
N LYS A 326 3.02 10.87 8.91
CA LYS A 326 2.78 12.16 9.58
C LYS A 326 2.17 13.17 8.61
N GLU A 327 2.73 13.27 7.40
CA GLU A 327 2.22 14.15 6.34
C GLU A 327 0.83 13.74 5.84
N SER A 328 0.61 12.44 5.65
CA SER A 328 -0.67 11.92 5.17
C SER A 328 -1.78 12.02 6.22
N GLY A 329 -1.45 11.91 7.50
CA GLY A 329 -2.44 11.77 8.58
C GLY A 329 -3.04 10.36 8.67
N LEU A 330 -2.59 9.40 7.86
CA LEU A 330 -3.16 8.04 7.82
C LEU A 330 -2.98 7.27 9.16
N HIS A 331 -2.00 7.67 9.97
CA HIS A 331 -1.81 7.14 11.33
C HIS A 331 -3.03 7.30 12.24
N ASN A 332 -3.86 8.32 12.01
CA ASN A 332 -5.12 8.53 12.74
C ASN A 332 -6.18 7.46 12.43
N TYR A 333 -6.00 6.69 11.35
CA TYR A 333 -6.92 5.63 10.91
C TYR A 333 -6.38 4.22 11.15
N TYR A 334 -5.26 4.08 11.86
CA TYR A 334 -4.67 2.77 12.15
C TYR A 334 -5.61 1.82 12.92
N PHE A 335 -6.61 2.37 13.63
CA PHE A 335 -7.65 1.57 14.28
C PHE A 335 -8.40 0.65 13.29
N GLY A 336 -8.58 1.08 12.03
CA GLY A 336 -9.23 0.27 11.00
C GLY A 336 -8.42 -0.94 10.55
N PHE A 337 -7.09 -0.91 10.71
CA PHE A 337 -6.21 -1.97 10.21
C PHE A 337 -5.73 -2.93 11.29
N ARG A 338 -6.14 -2.75 12.56
CA ARG A 338 -5.60 -3.50 13.71
C ARG A 338 -5.63 -5.02 13.47
N ASP A 339 -6.70 -5.52 12.87
CA ASP A 339 -7.04 -6.93 12.68
C ASP A 339 -6.31 -7.63 11.54
N TYR A 340 -5.59 -6.86 10.71
CA TYR A 340 -5.07 -7.38 9.45
C TYR A 340 -3.54 -7.31 9.36
N PHE A 341 -2.89 -8.47 9.51
CA PHE A 341 -1.45 -8.56 9.32
C PHE A 341 -1.10 -8.44 7.84
N PHE A 342 -0.38 -7.37 7.46
CA PHE A 342 0.14 -7.24 6.11
C PHE A 342 1.21 -8.31 5.88
N ARG A 343 0.87 -9.36 5.13
CA ARG A 343 1.85 -10.32 4.60
C ARG A 343 2.41 -9.77 3.30
N ARG A 344 3.73 -9.88 3.10
CA ARG A 344 4.38 -9.55 1.83
C ARG A 344 3.79 -10.42 0.71
N PRO A 345 3.29 -9.84 -0.38
CA PRO A 345 3.10 -10.58 -1.62
C PRO A 345 4.49 -10.98 -2.15
N GLY A 346 4.70 -12.25 -2.48
CA GLY A 346 5.82 -12.69 -3.35
C GLY A 346 7.24 -12.73 -2.77
N GLY A 347 7.48 -12.37 -1.51
CA GLY A 347 8.82 -12.46 -0.90
C GLY A 347 9.83 -11.38 -1.32
N GLU A 348 9.44 -10.43 -2.19
CA GLU A 348 10.27 -9.28 -2.56
C GLU A 348 10.48 -8.32 -1.36
N GLN A 349 11.66 -7.68 -1.34
CA GLN A 349 12.13 -6.78 -0.29
C GLN A 349 11.37 -5.45 -0.33
N PHE A 350 10.43 -5.26 0.59
CA PHE A 350 10.20 -3.94 1.15
C PHE A 350 10.93 -3.90 2.49
N GLU A 351 11.98 -3.07 2.57
CA GLU A 351 12.89 -3.04 3.72
C GLU A 351 12.15 -2.81 5.04
N HIS A 352 11.00 -2.11 5.05
CA HIS A 352 10.26 -1.87 6.29
C HIS A 352 8.74 -1.93 6.09
N GLN A 353 8.15 -3.13 6.20
CA GLN A 353 6.80 -3.24 6.76
C GLN A 353 6.91 -3.66 8.22
N GLY A 354 7.49 -2.75 9.02
CA GLY A 354 7.40 -2.83 10.45
C GLY A 354 5.95 -2.58 10.88
N PHE A 355 5.21 -3.65 11.11
CA PHE A 355 4.37 -3.67 12.31
C PHE A 355 5.01 -4.66 13.30
N PRO A 356 6.07 -4.27 14.02
CA PRO A 356 6.49 -5.05 15.17
C PRO A 356 5.50 -4.71 16.29
N TYR A 357 4.64 -5.67 16.61
CA TYR A 357 4.11 -5.92 17.96
C TYR A 357 3.08 -4.96 18.61
N TYR A 358 2.88 -3.69 18.18
CA TYR A 358 2.16 -2.69 19.01
C TYR A 358 0.80 -2.19 18.54
N ARG A 359 0.13 -2.81 17.57
CA ARG A 359 -1.12 -2.26 16.98
C ARG A 359 -2.26 -1.95 17.96
N SER A 360 -2.39 -2.73 19.02
CA SER A 360 -3.39 -2.48 20.06
C SER A 360 -2.94 -1.39 21.05
N TRP A 361 -1.63 -1.22 21.21
CA TRP A 361 -1.02 -0.29 22.16
C TRP A 361 -0.78 1.10 21.57
N GLY A 362 -0.38 1.18 20.29
CA GLY A 362 -0.17 2.42 19.54
C GLY A 362 1.01 3.26 20.02
N LEU A 363 2.15 2.61 20.29
CA LEU A 363 3.41 3.29 20.64
C LEU A 363 4.61 2.57 20.02
N THR A 364 5.69 3.29 19.72
CA THR A 364 7.01 2.74 19.43
C THR A 364 7.95 3.08 20.59
N ILE A 365 8.73 2.09 21.02
CA ILE A 365 9.73 2.24 22.08
C ILE A 365 11.10 1.77 21.64
N ASN A 366 12.14 2.48 22.09
CA ASN A 366 13.52 2.08 21.91
C ASN A 366 14.22 1.93 23.27
N HIS A 367 15.16 0.99 23.35
CA HIS A 367 15.90 0.78 24.59
C HIS A 367 16.85 1.96 24.85
N VAL A 368 16.95 2.35 26.12
CA VAL A 368 17.90 3.32 26.65
C VAL A 368 18.49 2.78 27.95
N PHE A 369 19.58 3.37 28.45
CA PHE A 369 20.27 2.89 29.66
C PHE A 369 19.32 2.67 30.86
N GLU A 370 18.34 3.56 31.04
CA GLU A 370 17.41 3.56 32.17
C GLU A 370 16.10 2.81 31.88
N GLY A 371 16.01 1.99 30.82
CA GLY A 371 14.80 1.23 30.47
C GLY A 371 14.42 1.37 29.00
N SER A 372 13.21 1.82 28.71
CA SER A 372 12.74 1.99 27.32
C SER A 372 12.07 3.33 27.09
N ARG A 373 12.59 4.13 26.16
CA ARG A 373 12.02 5.43 25.79
C ARG A 373 10.93 5.26 24.74
N VAL A 374 9.79 5.90 24.95
CA VAL A 374 8.76 6.10 23.92
C VAL A 374 9.31 7.06 22.88
N ILE A 375 9.49 6.59 21.66
CA ILE A 375 9.99 7.40 20.54
C ILE A 375 8.87 7.86 19.60
N GLU A 376 7.68 7.25 19.69
CA GLU A 376 6.53 7.66 18.89
C GLU A 376 5.23 7.16 19.54
N ILE A 377 4.17 7.98 19.48
CA ILE A 377 2.78 7.61 19.79
C ILE A 377 1.99 7.61 18.48
N HIS A 378 1.29 6.52 18.20
CA HIS A 378 0.61 6.30 16.91
C HIS A 378 -0.87 6.62 16.99
N GLY A 379 -1.24 7.84 16.62
CA GLY A 379 -2.64 8.28 16.57
C GLY A 379 -3.17 8.68 17.95
N GLU A 380 -3.98 9.73 17.98
CA GLU A 380 -4.57 10.29 19.20
C GLU A 380 -5.51 9.31 19.91
N ASP A 381 -6.14 8.41 19.13
CA ASP A 381 -7.02 7.36 19.64
C ASP A 381 -6.28 6.03 19.91
N SER A 382 -4.95 6.07 20.04
CA SER A 382 -4.22 4.90 20.52
C SER A 382 -4.45 4.67 22.00
N PHE A 383 -4.27 3.41 22.40
CA PHE A 383 -4.32 3.04 23.81
C PHE A 383 -3.26 3.78 24.63
N ALA A 384 -2.04 3.94 24.09
CA ALA A 384 -0.96 4.69 24.72
C ALA A 384 -1.28 6.18 24.85
N ALA A 385 -1.80 6.82 23.80
CA ALA A 385 -2.22 8.22 23.85
C ALA A 385 -3.31 8.43 24.91
N ARG A 386 -4.33 7.57 24.95
CA ARG A 386 -5.39 7.62 25.97
C ARG A 386 -4.89 7.33 27.38
N ALA A 387 -3.90 6.45 27.53
CA ALA A 387 -3.23 6.22 28.80
C ALA A 387 -2.38 7.41 29.26
N GLY A 388 -2.20 8.43 28.41
CA GLY A 388 -1.45 9.63 28.71
C GLY A 388 0.06 9.48 28.51
N LEU A 389 0.52 8.42 27.83
CA LEU A 389 1.92 8.27 27.43
C LEU A 389 2.24 9.24 26.29
N GLN A 390 3.46 9.77 26.30
CA GLN A 390 3.94 10.80 25.38
C GLN A 390 5.30 10.41 24.79
N GLU A 391 5.62 11.00 23.64
CA GLU A 391 6.97 10.92 23.08
C GLU A 391 7.98 11.49 24.09
N GLY A 392 9.08 10.76 24.33
CA GLY A 392 10.10 11.12 25.31
C GLY A 392 9.95 10.45 26.68
N ASP A 393 8.78 9.90 27.02
CA ASP A 393 8.58 9.17 28.28
C ASP A 393 9.55 7.97 28.37
N VAL A 394 10.21 7.79 29.52
CA VAL A 394 11.11 6.66 29.76
C VAL A 394 10.43 5.66 30.68
N ILE A 395 10.04 4.51 30.13
CA ILE A 395 9.44 3.39 30.86
C ILE A 395 10.50 2.76 31.77
N LEU A 396 10.26 2.89 33.07
CA LEU A 396 11.09 2.34 34.15
C LEU A 396 10.56 0.99 34.62
N ARG A 397 9.25 0.75 34.57
CA ARG A 397 8.63 -0.54 34.92
C ARG A 397 7.48 -0.91 34.00
N TRP A 398 7.37 -2.19 33.67
CA TRP A 398 6.25 -2.75 32.90
C TRP A 398 5.84 -4.12 33.43
N GLU A 399 4.61 -4.24 33.94
CA GLU A 399 4.07 -5.48 34.51
C GLU A 399 5.03 -6.13 35.54
N GLY A 400 5.51 -5.32 36.49
CA GLY A 400 6.46 -5.74 37.52
C GLY A 400 7.91 -5.96 37.05
N LEU A 401 8.25 -5.76 35.77
CA LEU A 401 9.65 -5.78 35.31
C LEU A 401 10.29 -4.41 35.41
N GLU A 402 11.35 -4.32 36.21
CA GLU A 402 12.19 -3.11 36.33
C GLU A 402 13.14 -2.96 35.14
N TYR A 403 13.29 -1.72 34.68
CA TYR A 403 14.14 -1.26 33.58
C TYR A 403 14.08 -2.16 32.33
N PRO A 404 12.88 -2.48 31.81
CA PRO A 404 12.74 -3.51 30.80
C PRO A 404 13.29 -3.04 29.45
N HIS A 405 14.04 -3.91 28.78
CA HIS A 405 14.48 -3.73 27.40
C HIS A 405 13.26 -3.70 26.46
N ASN A 406 13.31 -2.89 25.40
CA ASN A 406 12.15 -2.65 24.53
C ASN A 406 11.60 -3.94 23.88
N GLN A 407 12.47 -4.90 23.55
CA GLN A 407 12.07 -6.22 23.07
C GLN A 407 11.24 -7.02 24.10
N VAL A 408 11.54 -6.88 25.40
CA VAL A 408 10.82 -7.59 26.47
C VAL A 408 9.45 -6.99 26.68
N ILE A 409 9.36 -5.65 26.76
CA ILE A 409 8.08 -4.94 26.72
C ILE A 409 7.31 -5.36 25.47
N GLY A 410 8.05 -5.50 24.36
CA GLY A 410 7.47 -5.83 23.08
C GLY A 410 6.74 -7.17 23.05
N ASN A 411 7.41 -8.19 23.57
CA ASN A 411 6.86 -9.53 23.75
C ASN A 411 5.68 -9.51 24.73
N ARG A 412 5.76 -8.76 25.84
CA ARG A 412 4.64 -8.61 26.78
C ARG A 412 3.44 -7.95 26.13
N MET A 413 3.60 -6.83 25.43
CA MET A 413 2.54 -6.19 24.64
C MET A 413 1.93 -7.13 23.59
N ALA A 414 2.71 -8.06 23.05
CA ALA A 414 2.29 -9.05 22.06
C ALA A 414 1.64 -10.31 22.65
N GLU A 415 1.85 -10.60 23.93
CA GLU A 415 1.31 -11.77 24.63
C GLU A 415 0.25 -11.43 25.68
N VAL A 416 0.23 -10.20 26.21
CA VAL A 416 -0.72 -9.70 27.23
C VAL A 416 -2.16 -10.06 26.89
N ARG A 417 -2.92 -10.47 27.90
CA ARG A 417 -4.34 -10.76 27.71
C ARG A 417 -5.13 -9.47 27.81
N GLU A 418 -6.14 -9.34 26.96
CA GLU A 418 -7.16 -8.30 27.08
C GLU A 418 -7.69 -8.22 28.52
N ASP A 419 -7.89 -6.99 28.99
CA ASP A 419 -8.37 -6.61 30.32
C ASP A 419 -7.45 -6.98 31.50
N LEU A 420 -6.23 -7.48 31.23
CA LEU A 420 -5.23 -7.61 32.28
C LEU A 420 -4.81 -6.21 32.75
N ASP A 421 -4.71 -6.02 34.07
CA ASP A 421 -4.11 -4.80 34.61
C ASP A 421 -2.61 -4.80 34.33
N VAL A 422 -2.16 -3.76 33.64
CA VAL A 422 -0.76 -3.51 33.29
C VAL A 422 -0.30 -2.32 34.09
N ASP A 423 0.56 -2.56 35.09
CA ASP A 423 1.26 -1.49 35.78
C ASP A 423 2.41 -0.96 34.91
N ILE A 424 2.45 0.35 34.74
CA ILE A 424 3.52 1.04 34.03
C ILE A 424 4.03 2.16 34.92
N VAL A 425 5.33 2.17 35.18
CA VAL A 425 6.02 3.32 35.78
C VAL A 425 6.90 3.94 34.72
N PHE A 426 6.80 5.24 34.54
CA PHE A 426 7.60 5.96 33.57
C PHE A 426 8.03 7.32 34.10
N ARG A 427 9.11 7.84 33.54
CA ARG A 427 9.64 9.17 33.84
C ARG A 427 9.34 10.13 32.71
N ARG A 428 8.86 11.32 33.05
CA ARG A 428 8.67 12.45 32.15
C ARG A 428 9.44 13.65 32.70
N GLY A 429 10.51 14.05 32.02
CA GLY A 429 11.45 15.01 32.59
C GLY A 429 12.05 14.48 33.90
N GLU A 430 11.85 15.18 35.01
CA GLU A 430 12.30 14.78 36.35
C GLU A 430 11.22 14.04 37.15
N GLU A 431 9.98 14.03 36.67
CA GLU A 431 8.84 13.45 37.40
C GLU A 431 8.68 11.97 37.07
N ILE A 432 8.30 11.18 38.10
CA ILE A 432 7.95 9.77 37.96
C ILE A 432 6.44 9.63 38.07
N HIS A 433 5.83 9.00 37.07
CA HIS A 433 4.41 8.71 37.01
C HIS A 433 4.18 7.21 37.07
N GLN A 434 3.01 6.82 37.59
CA GLN A 434 2.56 5.44 37.61
C GLN A 434 1.15 5.36 37.05
N LEU A 435 0.92 4.39 36.17
CA LEU A 435 -0.37 4.08 35.58
C LEU A 435 -0.69 2.61 35.83
N LEU A 436 -1.99 2.33 36.02
CA LEU A 436 -2.55 0.99 35.99
C LEU A 436 -3.61 0.98 34.90
N ILE A 437 -3.36 0.27 33.81
CA ILE A 437 -4.22 0.32 32.63
C ILE A 437 -4.64 -1.08 32.20
N LYS A 438 -5.87 -1.21 31.70
CA LYS A 438 -6.40 -2.47 31.18
C LYS A 438 -5.85 -2.74 29.79
N ALA A 439 -5.08 -3.80 29.63
CA ALA A 439 -4.48 -4.14 28.35
C ALA A 439 -5.52 -4.12 27.21
N PRO A 440 -5.20 -3.49 26.07
CA PRO A 440 -6.17 -3.25 25.00
C PRO A 440 -6.65 -4.56 24.37
N SER A 441 -7.92 -4.55 23.94
CA SER A 441 -8.50 -5.63 23.15
C SER A 441 -7.64 -5.91 21.91
N ARG A 442 -7.30 -7.19 21.72
CA ARG A 442 -6.65 -7.62 20.49
C ARG A 442 -7.69 -7.93 19.43
N PRO A 443 -7.48 -7.47 18.20
CA PRO A 443 -8.16 -8.05 17.05
C PRO A 443 -7.95 -9.56 17.01
N GLU A 444 -9.02 -10.31 17.24
CA GLU A 444 -8.94 -11.75 17.26
C GLU A 444 -8.81 -12.29 15.84
N LYS A 445 -7.95 -13.30 15.66
CA LYS A 445 -8.12 -14.23 14.54
C LYS A 445 -9.44 -14.95 14.78
N LYS A 446 -10.41 -14.81 13.86
CA LYS A 446 -11.81 -15.30 13.93
C LYS A 446 -11.97 -16.77 14.39
N ASP A 447 -10.91 -17.58 14.35
CA ASP A 447 -10.99 -19.04 14.51
C ASP A 447 -10.32 -19.61 15.78
N LYS A 448 -9.96 -18.79 16.79
CA LYS A 448 -9.34 -19.32 18.01
C LYS A 448 -10.27 -19.27 19.23
N LEU A 449 -10.53 -20.43 19.83
CA LEU A 449 -11.19 -20.55 21.13
C LEU A 449 -10.47 -19.77 22.23
N ARG A 450 -11.20 -18.93 22.98
CA ARG A 450 -10.69 -18.30 24.21
C ARG A 450 -11.09 -19.12 25.44
N TRP A 451 -10.14 -19.91 25.91
CA TRP A 451 -10.26 -20.61 27.19
C TRP A 451 -10.18 -19.66 28.38
N GLY A 452 -9.41 -18.57 28.24
CA GLY A 452 -9.20 -17.63 29.35
C GLY A 452 -8.42 -18.26 30.51
N LEU A 453 -7.46 -19.12 30.21
CA LEU A 453 -6.64 -19.89 31.14
C LEU A 453 -5.15 -19.66 30.84
N THR A 454 -4.36 -19.42 31.88
CA THR A 454 -2.89 -19.38 31.80
C THR A 454 -2.31 -20.49 32.66
N VAL A 455 -1.40 -21.26 32.08
CA VAL A 455 -0.73 -22.38 32.73
C VAL A 455 0.79 -22.18 32.66
N ARG A 456 1.49 -22.42 33.77
CA ARG A 456 2.96 -22.32 33.90
C ARG A 456 3.58 -23.65 34.31
N SER A 457 4.87 -23.80 34.07
CA SER A 457 5.66 -24.98 34.45
C SER A 457 6.27 -24.86 35.85
N ASP A 458 5.53 -24.30 36.81
CA ASP A 458 6.07 -23.91 38.12
C ASP A 458 5.91 -25.02 39.20
N GLY A 459 5.52 -26.24 38.80
CA GLY A 459 5.22 -27.37 39.69
C GLY A 459 6.06 -28.64 39.46
N PRO A 460 5.99 -29.62 40.39
CA PRO A 460 6.65 -30.90 40.24
C PRO A 460 5.98 -31.72 39.12
N LYS A 461 6.52 -31.62 37.90
CA LYS A 461 6.07 -32.36 36.70
C LYS A 461 4.62 -32.12 36.22
N MET A 462 3.86 -31.22 36.87
CA MET A 462 2.47 -30.92 36.51
C MET A 462 2.29 -29.42 36.21
N PRO A 463 1.50 -29.05 35.19
CA PRO A 463 1.24 -27.65 34.86
C PRO A 463 0.40 -26.96 35.95
N LEU A 464 0.83 -25.78 36.39
CA LEU A 464 0.14 -24.94 37.38
C LEU A 464 -0.77 -23.94 36.66
N VAL A 465 -2.04 -23.88 37.04
CA VAL A 465 -2.96 -22.82 36.64
C VAL A 465 -2.55 -21.53 37.34
N HIS A 466 -1.95 -20.62 36.59
CA HIS A 466 -1.49 -19.33 37.08
C HIS A 466 -2.65 -18.31 37.17
N TYR A 467 -3.55 -18.33 36.19
CA TYR A 467 -4.64 -17.34 36.14
C TYR A 467 -5.84 -17.85 35.33
N VAL A 468 -7.04 -17.43 35.74
CA VAL A 468 -8.33 -17.73 35.09
C VAL A 468 -9.11 -16.42 34.92
N THR A 469 -9.65 -16.20 33.72
CA THR A 469 -10.48 -15.01 33.40
C THR A 469 -11.86 -15.15 34.03
N PRO A 470 -12.38 -14.17 34.77
CA PRO A 470 -13.79 -14.17 35.15
C PRO A 470 -14.71 -14.28 33.92
N GLY A 471 -15.66 -15.20 33.95
CA GLY A 471 -16.64 -15.44 32.89
C GLY A 471 -16.12 -16.17 31.64
N SER A 472 -14.85 -16.59 31.58
CA SER A 472 -14.34 -17.39 30.45
C SER A 472 -14.78 -18.85 30.52
N GLN A 473 -14.44 -19.63 29.49
CA GLN A 473 -14.72 -21.06 29.51
C GLN A 473 -13.98 -21.80 30.63
N ALA A 474 -12.75 -21.41 30.96
CA ALA A 474 -12.02 -22.01 32.07
C ALA A 474 -12.67 -21.71 33.44
N ASP A 475 -13.21 -20.50 33.62
CA ASP A 475 -13.98 -20.15 34.82
C ASP A 475 -15.29 -20.94 34.91
N LYS A 476 -16.00 -21.08 33.77
CA LYS A 476 -17.20 -21.92 33.66
C LYS A 476 -16.91 -23.41 33.92
N LEU A 477 -15.73 -23.90 33.52
CA LEU A 477 -15.25 -25.24 33.87
C LEU A 477 -14.90 -25.37 35.36
N GLY A 478 -14.76 -24.26 36.07
CA GLY A 478 -14.44 -24.24 37.50
C GLY A 478 -12.95 -24.30 37.82
N LEU A 479 -12.08 -24.05 36.84
CA LEU A 479 -10.63 -23.92 37.07
C LEU A 479 -10.35 -22.67 37.92
N LYS A 480 -9.34 -22.75 38.78
CA LYS A 480 -8.90 -21.64 39.64
C LYS A 480 -7.39 -21.50 39.62
N ALA A 481 -6.91 -20.27 39.86
CA ALA A 481 -5.49 -20.05 40.10
C ALA A 481 -5.03 -20.89 41.30
N GLY A 482 -3.89 -21.58 41.16
CA GLY A 482 -3.38 -22.54 42.15
C GLY A 482 -3.63 -24.01 41.83
N ASP A 483 -4.49 -24.33 40.86
CA ASP A 483 -4.75 -25.72 40.46
C ASP A 483 -3.54 -26.35 39.76
N PHE A 484 -3.15 -27.58 40.12
CA PHE A 484 -2.21 -28.37 39.31
C PHE A 484 -2.97 -29.33 38.39
N ILE A 485 -2.72 -29.25 37.09
CA ILE A 485 -3.40 -30.08 36.08
C ILE A 485 -2.80 -31.50 36.10
N LEU A 486 -3.57 -32.46 36.62
CA LEU A 486 -3.22 -33.87 36.65
C LEU A 486 -3.60 -34.58 35.35
N ARG A 487 -4.73 -34.21 34.73
CA ARG A 487 -5.20 -34.80 33.48
C ARG A 487 -5.98 -33.77 32.67
N TRP A 488 -5.84 -33.79 31.36
CA TRP A 488 -6.69 -33.05 30.43
C TRP A 488 -7.20 -33.99 29.33
N ASN A 489 -8.48 -34.32 29.37
CA ASN A 489 -9.10 -35.40 28.59
C ASN A 489 -8.31 -36.71 28.77
N ASP A 490 -7.79 -37.30 27.69
CA ASP A 490 -7.02 -38.55 27.77
C ASP A 490 -5.54 -38.32 28.13
N ALA A 491 -5.10 -37.06 28.23
CA ALA A 491 -3.71 -36.73 28.51
C ALA A 491 -3.44 -36.71 30.02
N LEU A 492 -2.84 -37.77 30.55
CA LEU A 492 -2.36 -37.85 31.93
C LEU A 492 -1.04 -37.08 32.09
N THR A 493 -0.94 -36.25 33.12
CA THR A 493 0.21 -35.40 33.45
C THR A 493 0.77 -34.66 32.23
N PRO A 494 -0.06 -33.88 31.52
CA PRO A 494 0.36 -33.22 30.28
C PRO A 494 1.44 -32.18 30.58
N SER A 495 2.38 -31.97 29.65
CA SER A 495 3.27 -30.79 29.77
C SER A 495 2.48 -29.51 29.52
N THR A 496 2.98 -28.37 30.03
CA THR A 496 2.38 -27.05 29.77
C THR A 496 2.19 -26.79 28.27
N SER A 497 3.20 -27.12 27.46
CA SER A 497 3.14 -27.01 26.00
C SER A 497 2.05 -27.90 25.38
N TYR A 498 1.82 -29.08 25.96
CA TYR A 498 0.78 -29.99 25.49
C TYR A 498 -0.62 -29.54 25.88
N VAL A 499 -0.81 -28.98 27.08
CA VAL A 499 -2.08 -28.31 27.46
C VAL A 499 -2.42 -27.21 26.47
N TYR A 500 -1.48 -26.33 26.13
CA TYR A 500 -1.71 -25.30 25.11
C TYR A 500 -1.98 -25.89 23.71
N LYS A 501 -1.40 -27.05 23.37
CA LYS A 501 -1.71 -27.75 22.11
C LYS A 501 -3.16 -28.23 22.10
N LEU A 502 -3.61 -28.91 23.16
CA LEU A 502 -4.99 -29.39 23.30
C LEU A 502 -6.00 -28.24 23.23
N MET A 503 -5.75 -27.16 23.97
CA MET A 503 -6.57 -25.94 23.94
C MET A 503 -6.67 -25.34 22.52
N ARG A 504 -5.59 -25.36 21.74
CA ARG A 504 -5.59 -24.87 20.35
C ARG A 504 -6.32 -25.78 19.37
N GLN A 505 -6.39 -27.09 19.65
CA GLN A 505 -6.97 -28.09 18.76
C GLN A 505 -8.46 -28.29 18.98
N ALA A 506 -8.96 -27.97 20.16
CA ALA A 506 -10.38 -28.07 20.48
C ALA A 506 -11.24 -27.19 19.57
N GLN A 507 -12.45 -27.66 19.29
CA GLN A 507 -13.52 -26.97 18.58
C GLN A 507 -14.64 -26.55 19.56
N PRO A 508 -15.40 -25.49 19.27
CA PRO A 508 -16.53 -25.12 20.10
C PRO A 508 -17.55 -26.27 20.22
N GLY A 509 -17.87 -26.66 21.45
CA GLY A 509 -18.75 -27.78 21.77
C GLY A 509 -18.02 -29.09 22.11
N ASP A 510 -16.71 -29.20 21.87
CA ASP A 510 -15.95 -30.39 22.24
C ASP A 510 -16.06 -30.67 23.74
N PRO A 511 -16.26 -31.93 24.17
CA PRO A 511 -16.25 -32.27 25.58
C PRO A 511 -14.85 -32.08 26.19
N VAL A 512 -14.81 -31.59 27.42
CA VAL A 512 -13.58 -31.30 28.16
C VAL A 512 -13.72 -31.84 29.58
N SER A 513 -12.76 -32.65 30.00
CA SER A 513 -12.64 -33.20 31.35
C SER A 513 -11.23 -32.91 31.87
N VAL A 514 -11.10 -32.13 32.92
CA VAL A 514 -9.80 -31.75 33.51
C VAL A 514 -9.75 -32.25 34.95
N ASP A 515 -8.80 -33.13 35.25
CA ASP A 515 -8.51 -33.49 36.62
C ASP A 515 -7.45 -32.52 37.17
N VAL A 516 -7.75 -31.87 38.29
CA VAL A 516 -6.83 -30.97 38.98
C VAL A 516 -6.57 -31.40 40.42
N ILE A 517 -5.41 -31.04 40.95
CA ILE A 517 -5.11 -31.07 42.38
C ILE A 517 -5.33 -29.67 42.93
N ARG A 518 -6.24 -29.54 43.91
CA ARG A 518 -6.58 -28.31 44.62
C ARG A 518 -6.65 -28.62 46.11
N ASP A 519 -6.01 -27.82 46.95
CA ASP A 519 -6.02 -27.98 48.42
C ASP A 519 -5.71 -29.43 48.87
N SER A 520 -4.75 -30.08 48.21
CA SER A 520 -4.34 -31.50 48.39
C SER A 520 -5.33 -32.60 47.97
N GLY A 521 -6.51 -32.25 47.43
CA GLY A 521 -7.49 -33.19 46.88
C GLY A 521 -7.54 -33.21 45.35
N LYS A 522 -7.96 -34.35 44.76
CA LYS A 522 -8.25 -34.48 43.33
C LYS A 522 -9.68 -34.03 43.04
N ILE A 523 -9.85 -33.12 42.09
CA ILE A 523 -11.15 -32.64 41.60
C ILE A 523 -11.23 -32.91 40.10
N THR A 524 -12.38 -33.43 39.63
CA THR A 524 -12.67 -33.59 38.20
C THR A 524 -13.59 -32.46 37.77
N LEU A 525 -13.20 -31.72 36.74
CA LEU A 525 -13.92 -30.58 36.19
C LEU A 525 -14.38 -30.92 34.77
N GLU A 526 -15.68 -30.89 34.53
CA GLU A 526 -16.27 -31.28 33.25
C GLU A 526 -17.08 -30.16 32.63
N GLY A 527 -17.06 -30.10 31.30
CA GLY A 527 -17.86 -29.18 30.52
C GLY A 527 -17.53 -29.29 29.05
N THR A 528 -17.73 -28.21 28.31
CA THR A 528 -17.44 -28.16 26.88
C THR A 528 -16.47 -27.05 26.57
N ALA A 529 -15.74 -27.14 25.46
CA ALA A 529 -15.09 -26.00 24.85
C ALA A 529 -16.16 -24.97 24.44
N GLY A 530 -16.02 -23.72 24.88
CA GLY A 530 -17.06 -22.71 24.75
C GLY A 530 -17.14 -22.12 23.35
N LYS A 531 -18.35 -21.77 22.89
CA LYS A 531 -18.52 -20.80 21.79
C LYS A 531 -18.16 -19.40 22.29
N ARG A 532 -17.67 -18.50 21.41
CA ARG A 532 -17.38 -17.11 21.79
C ARG A 532 -18.64 -16.47 22.38
N ARG A 533 -18.48 -15.70 23.46
CA ARG A 533 -19.46 -14.72 23.92
C ARG A 533 -19.68 -13.76 22.75
N GLU A 534 -20.84 -13.78 22.10
CA GLU A 534 -21.29 -12.60 21.36
C GLU A 534 -21.21 -11.47 22.38
N MET A 535 -20.38 -10.46 22.13
CA MET A 535 -20.41 -9.27 22.97
C MET A 535 -21.86 -8.81 22.96
N ALA A 536 -22.48 -8.78 24.15
CA ALA A 536 -23.76 -8.13 24.29
C ALA A 536 -23.57 -6.74 23.67
N LYS A 537 -24.38 -6.43 22.65
CA LYS A 537 -24.51 -5.06 22.17
C LYS A 537 -24.76 -4.22 23.42
N VAL A 538 -23.79 -3.40 23.78
CA VAL A 538 -24.03 -2.34 24.76
C VAL A 538 -25.05 -1.45 24.06
N GLN A 539 -26.26 -1.42 24.63
CA GLN A 539 -27.33 -0.54 24.21
C GLN A 539 -26.97 0.92 24.45
#